data_AF-A0A1V8M3L8-F1
#
_entry.id   AF-A0A1V8M3L8-F1
#
_cell.length_a   1.000
_cell.length_b   1.000
_cell.length_c   1.000
_cell.angle_alpha   90.00
_cell.angle_beta   90.00
_cell.angle_gamma   90.00
#
_symmetry.space_group_name_H-M   'P 1'
#
loop_
_entity.id
_entity.type
_entity.pdbx_description
1 polymer ?
#
loop_
_entity_poly.entity_id
_entity_poly.type
_entity_poly.pdbx_seq_one_letter_code
_entity_poly.pdbx_strand_id
1 'polypeptide(L)'
;MSEFTTHTLATSPQDLRFFLRNAEQKLGCISKLFAVRAVFPTILEAYQYLSVFIEQFSFTTSEKQFVLLSISRQHHCKLAAHGTLAKRQKEVLV
;
A
#
# COMPACT_ATOMS: atom_id res chain seq x y z
N MET A 1 -15.41 -1.60 12.60
CA MET A 1 -14.01 -1.19 12.34
C MET A 1 -13.55 -0.46 13.56
N SER A 2 -12.38 -0.79 14.11
CA SER A 2 -11.80 0.03 15.17
C SER A 2 -11.47 1.41 14.61
N GLU A 3 -11.76 2.45 15.39
CA GLU A 3 -11.37 3.83 15.07
C GLU A 3 -9.86 3.95 15.32
N PHE A 4 -9.11 4.33 14.29
CA PHE A 4 -7.67 4.57 14.40
C PHE A 4 -7.36 6.00 13.99
N THR A 5 -6.44 6.65 14.71
CA THR A 5 -5.92 7.96 14.35
C THR A 5 -5.23 7.90 12.99
N THR A 6 -5.58 8.82 12.11
CA THR A 6 -4.93 8.97 10.80
C THR A 6 -3.83 10.01 10.93
N HIS A 7 -2.58 9.61 10.72
CA HIS A 7 -1.44 10.51 10.83
C HIS A 7 -1.09 11.16 9.49
N THR A 8 -0.66 12.41 9.54
CA THR A 8 -0.01 13.13 8.44
C THR A 8 1.51 13.10 8.66
N LEU A 9 2.29 13.66 7.72
CA LEU A 9 3.72 13.88 7.96
C LEU A 9 3.99 14.73 9.20
N ALA A 10 3.10 15.67 9.53
CA ALA A 10 3.24 16.56 10.69
C ALA A 10 2.86 15.87 12.01
N THR A 11 1.86 14.99 12.01
CA THR A 11 1.35 14.32 13.22
C THR A 11 1.92 12.93 13.45
N SER A 12 2.79 12.46 12.55
CA SER A 12 3.48 11.17 12.65
C SER A 12 4.71 11.25 13.58
N PRO A 13 4.94 10.22 14.42
CA PRO A 13 6.18 10.06 15.18
C PRO A 13 7.42 10.20 14.30
N GLN A 14 8.53 10.69 14.87
CA GLN A 14 9.73 11.06 14.11
C GLN A 14 10.29 9.92 13.26
N ASP A 15 10.34 8.73 13.84
CA ASP A 15 10.88 7.52 13.19
C ASP A 15 9.96 7.01 12.05
N LEU A 16 8.70 7.45 12.04
CA LEU A 16 7.68 7.05 11.05
C LEU A 16 7.57 8.01 9.87
N ARG A 17 8.05 9.26 10.02
CA ARG A 17 7.99 10.27 8.94
C ARG A 17 8.76 9.84 7.70
N PHE A 18 9.88 9.14 7.85
CA PHE A 18 10.66 8.61 6.73
C PHE A 18 9.85 7.61 5.89
N PHE A 19 9.18 6.66 6.54
CA PHE A 19 8.37 5.68 5.85
C PHE A 19 7.17 6.29 5.12
N LEU A 20 6.51 7.28 5.72
CA LEU A 20 5.41 8.00 5.09
C LEU A 20 5.87 8.82 3.88
N ARG A 21 7.02 9.49 3.97
CA ARG A 21 7.61 10.23 2.85
C ARG A 21 7.98 9.29 1.70
N ASN A 22 8.58 8.13 1.99
CA ASN A 22 8.92 7.15 0.95
C ASN A 22 7.67 6.59 0.27
N ALA A 23 6.60 6.33 1.04
CA ALA A 23 5.33 5.87 0.48
C ALA A 23 4.70 6.94 -0.44
N GLU A 24 4.72 8.21 -0.01
CA GLU A 24 4.24 9.33 -0.81
C GLU A 24 5.01 9.48 -2.13
N GLN A 25 6.35 9.41 -2.07
CA GLN A 25 7.19 9.50 -3.27
C GLN A 25 6.94 8.36 -4.27
N LYS A 26 6.73 7.13 -3.78
CA LYS A 26 6.50 5.96 -4.64
C LYS A 26 5.09 5.91 -5.23
N LEU A 27 4.08 6.33 -4.48
CA LEU A 27 2.67 6.16 -4.85
C LEU A 27 1.98 7.45 -5.32
N GLY A 28 2.65 8.59 -5.13
CA GLY A 28 2.11 9.94 -5.37
C GLY A 28 1.14 10.42 -4.29
N CYS A 29 0.87 9.62 -3.25
CA CYS A 29 0.06 10.00 -2.10
C CYS A 29 0.29 9.07 -0.89
N ILE A 30 0.01 9.56 0.32
CA ILE A 30 -0.03 8.73 1.53
C ILE A 30 -1.39 8.02 1.59
N SER A 31 -1.41 6.70 1.41
CA SER A 31 -2.65 5.93 1.49
C SER A 31 -3.20 5.89 2.93
N LYS A 32 -4.52 5.72 3.07
CA LYS A 32 -5.16 5.58 4.39
C LYS A 32 -4.59 4.41 5.19
N LEU A 33 -4.13 3.35 4.53
CA LEU A 33 -3.45 2.23 5.19
C LEU A 33 -2.16 2.70 5.89
N PHE A 34 -1.32 3.45 5.18
CA PHE A 34 -0.08 3.97 5.74
C PHE A 34 -0.33 5.01 6.84
N ALA A 35 -1.29 5.91 6.63
CA ALA A 35 -1.64 6.95 7.59
C ALA A 35 -2.22 6.39 8.90
N VAL A 36 -3.04 5.34 8.84
CA VAL A 36 -3.61 4.68 10.03
C VAL A 36 -2.60 3.75 10.73
N ARG A 37 -1.68 3.14 9.97
CA ARG A 37 -0.66 2.23 10.52
C ARG A 37 0.60 2.95 11.00
N ALA A 38 0.66 4.28 10.87
CA ALA A 38 1.72 5.15 11.39
C ALA A 38 1.74 5.30 12.93
N VAL A 39 1.37 4.23 13.63
CA VAL A 39 1.53 4.05 15.08
C VAL A 39 2.57 2.94 15.36
N PHE A 40 2.82 2.05 14.40
CA PHE A 40 3.69 0.88 14.58
C PHE A 40 4.75 0.81 13.45
N PRO A 41 5.98 1.28 13.68
CA PRO A 41 7.07 1.27 12.69
C PRO A 41 7.33 -0.09 12.08
N THR A 42 7.36 -1.13 12.89
CA THR A 42 7.62 -2.51 12.45
C THR A 42 6.55 -3.05 11.51
N ILE A 43 5.27 -2.70 11.73
CA ILE A 43 4.17 -3.10 10.83
C ILE A 43 4.29 -2.37 9.49
N LEU A 44 4.64 -1.08 9.53
CA LEU A 44 4.78 -0.26 8.34
C LEU A 44 5.95 -0.75 7.47
N GLU A 45 7.10 -1.02 8.09
CA GLU A 45 8.27 -1.61 7.46
C GLU A 45 7.96 -2.98 6.84
N ALA A 46 7.33 -3.89 7.60
CA ALA A 46 6.93 -5.20 7.11
C ALA A 46 6.04 -5.11 5.86
N TYR A 47 5.08 -4.18 5.84
CA TYR A 47 4.20 -3.99 4.69
C TYR A 47 4.95 -3.47 3.46
N GLN A 48 5.96 -2.62 3.65
CA GLN A 48 6.83 -2.18 2.55
C GLN A 48 7.66 -3.32 1.98
N TYR A 49 8.21 -4.20 2.83
CA TYR A 49 8.92 -5.40 2.37
C TYR A 49 8.01 -6.38 1.63
N LEU A 50 6.78 -6.60 2.11
CA LEU A 50 5.79 -7.41 1.39
C LEU A 50 5.54 -6.90 -0.03
N SER A 51 5.48 -5.57 -0.20
CA SER A 51 5.31 -4.95 -1.51
C SER A 51 6.50 -5.25 -2.44
N VAL A 52 7.73 -5.23 -1.91
CA VAL A 52 8.93 -5.61 -2.67
C VAL A 52 8.91 -7.08 -3.06
N PHE A 53 8.51 -7.98 -2.15
CA PHE A 53 8.45 -9.41 -2.44
C PHE A 53 7.41 -9.74 -3.50
N ILE A 54 6.27 -9.06 -3.51
CA ILE A 54 5.25 -9.23 -4.56
C ILE A 54 5.84 -8.88 -5.94
N GLU A 55 6.70 -7.85 -6.02
CA GLU A 55 7.34 -7.50 -7.29
C GLU A 55 8.30 -8.58 -7.81
N GLN A 56 8.82 -9.43 -6.94
CA GLN A 56 9.70 -10.55 -7.30
C GLN A 56 8.93 -11.78 -7.78
N PHE A 57 7.60 -11.81 -7.67
CA PHE A 57 6.81 -12.93 -8.16
C PHE A 57 6.94 -13.04 -9.68
N SER A 58 6.96 -14.28 -10.20
CA SER A 58 7.07 -14.58 -11.63
C SER A 58 5.83 -14.19 -12.46
N PHE A 59 4.84 -13.57 -11.84
CA PHE A 59 3.63 -13.07 -12.45
C PHE A 59 3.87 -11.74 -13.17
N THR A 60 3.12 -11.52 -14.24
CA THR A 60 3.01 -10.20 -14.88
C THR A 60 2.48 -9.15 -13.91
N THR A 61 2.68 -7.87 -14.23
CA THR A 61 2.17 -6.75 -13.43
C THR A 61 0.65 -6.86 -13.21
N SER A 62 -0.08 -7.26 -14.26
CA SER A 62 -1.53 -7.44 -14.21
C SER A 62 -1.96 -8.62 -13.31
N GLU A 63 -1.26 -9.75 -13.39
CA GLU A 63 -1.54 -10.93 -12.56
C GLU A 63 -1.25 -10.66 -11.07
N LYS A 64 -0.16 -9.94 -10.75
CA LYS A 64 0.12 -9.50 -9.37
C LYS A 64 -1.04 -8.68 -8.79
N GLN A 65 -1.55 -7.70 -9.55
CA GLN A 65 -2.71 -6.90 -9.09
C GLN A 65 -4.00 -7.72 -9.03
N PHE A 66 -4.20 -8.70 -9.92
CA PHE A 66 -5.35 -9.61 -9.87
C PHE A 66 -5.36 -10.45 -8.58
N VAL A 67 -4.21 -10.98 -8.17
CA VAL A 67 -4.08 -11.71 -6.90
C VAL A 67 -4.41 -10.81 -5.71
N LEU A 68 -3.85 -9.60 -5.66
CA LEU A 68 -4.10 -8.64 -4.56
C LEU A 68 -5.56 -8.19 -4.48
N LEU A 69 -6.20 -7.99 -5.63
CA LEU A 69 -7.63 -7.70 -5.72
C LEU A 69 -8.48 -8.87 -5.24
N SER A 70 -8.12 -10.09 -5.61
CA SER A 70 -8.82 -11.31 -5.20
C SER A 70 -8.75 -11.51 -3.67
N ILE A 71 -7.55 -11.35 -3.09
CA ILE A 71 -7.35 -11.38 -1.63
C ILE A 71 -8.16 -10.27 -0.94
N SER A 72 -8.10 -9.05 -1.48
CA SER A 72 -8.87 -7.91 -0.93
C SER A 72 -10.37 -8.18 -0.94
N ARG A 73 -10.90 -8.76 -2.02
CA ARG A 73 -12.31 -9.10 -2.14
C ARG A 73 -12.71 -10.22 -1.18
N GLN A 74 -11.89 -11.26 -1.06
CA GLN A 74 -12.09 -12.38 -0.15
C GLN A 74 -12.13 -11.94 1.32
N HIS A 75 -11.31 -10.96 1.68
CA HIS A 75 -11.28 -10.39 3.04
C HIS A 75 -12.17 -9.15 3.23
N HIS A 76 -13.08 -8.87 2.28
CA HIS A 76 -13.99 -7.72 2.33
C HIS A 76 -13.29 -6.36 2.58
N CYS A 77 -12.06 -6.21 2.09
CA CYS A 77 -11.31 -4.97 2.17
C CYS A 77 -12.00 -3.91 1.30
N LYS A 78 -12.37 -2.78 1.92
CA LYS A 78 -13.05 -1.66 1.24
C LYS A 78 -12.09 -0.64 0.62
N LEU A 79 -10.79 -0.81 0.77
CA LEU A 79 -9.80 0.09 0.18
C LEU A 79 -9.68 -0.18 -1.33
N ALA A 80 -9.84 0.85 -2.15
CA ALA A 80 -9.79 0.72 -3.62
C ALA A 80 -8.36 0.73 -4.21
N ALA A 81 -7.31 0.60 -3.39
CA ALA A 81 -5.92 0.83 -3.79
C ALA A 81 -5.48 -0.06 -4.97
N HIS A 82 -5.67 -1.38 -4.87
CA HIS A 82 -5.26 -2.31 -5.92
C HIS A 82 -6.10 -2.21 -7.19
N GLY A 83 -7.34 -1.71 -7.10
CA GLY A 83 -8.16 -1.40 -8.28
C GLY A 83 -7.62 -0.19 -9.04
N THR A 84 -7.17 0.83 -8.33
CA THR A 84 -6.50 2.00 -8.92
C THR A 84 -5.13 1.62 -9.50
N LEU A 85 -4.34 0.82 -8.78
CA LEU A 85 -3.02 0.38 -9.26
C LEU A 85 -3.14 -0.50 -10.50
N ALA A 86 -4.06 -1.47 -10.53
CA ALA A 86 -4.32 -2.29 -11.72
C ALA A 86 -4.64 -1.45 -12.96
N LYS A 87 -5.40 -0.35 -12.81
CA LYS A 87 -5.70 0.57 -13.91
C LYS A 87 -4.48 1.37 -14.36
N ARG A 88 -3.65 1.84 -13.42
CA ARG A 88 -2.45 2.65 -13.70
C ARG A 88 -1.31 1.84 -14.31
N GLN A 89 -1.16 0.60 -13.84
CA GLN A 89 -0.08 -0.32 -14.23
C GLN A 89 -0.49 -1.24 -15.38
N LYS A 90 -1.66 -1.03 -15.98
CA LYS A 90 -2.11 -1.82 -17.13
C LYS A 90 -1.09 -1.64 -18.25
N GLU A 91 -0.40 -2.73 -18.58
CA GLU A 91 0.46 -2.78 -19.75
C GLU A 91 -0.41 -2.50 -20.98
N VAL A 92 -0.05 -1.45 -21.73
CA VAL A 92 -0.58 -1.27 -23.08
C VAL A 92 0.12 -2.33 -23.92
N LEU A 93 -0.57 -3.44 -24.17
CA LEU A 93 -0.19 -4.36 -25.23
C LEU A 93 -0.19 -3.55 -26.54
N VAL A 94 0.99 -3.28 -27.07
CA VAL A 94 1.21 -2.75 -28.42
C VAL A 94 1.00 -3.88 -29.41
#